data_AF-A0A917S5V9-F1
#
_entry.id   AF-A0A917S5V9-F1
#
_cell.length_a   1.000
_cell.length_b   1.000
_cell.length_c   1.000
_cell.angle_alpha   90.00
_cell.angle_beta   90.00
_cell.angle_gamma   90.00
#
_symmetry.space_group_name_H-M   'P 1'
#
loop_
_entity.id
_entity.type
_entity.pdbx_description
1 polymer ?
#
loop_
_entity_poly.entity_id
_entity_poly.type
_entity_poly.pdbx_seq_one_letter_code
_entity_poly.pdbx_strand_id
1 'polypeptide(L)'
;MRHRKWFGMLTGFVLLGFLVGLCSMKAVQIVDKSKLDQTGALRFHAQPASGSPIAMENRKLGAASVYQRQDGENIERTSFFSRQLQKADARIRPDLLLVPGGESIGVKLNTRGVLVVGYHLVDSAEGQASPGESAGIHVGDVITKINGRQMISIRDVRQMITDSQGGAPVRLTILRQQTLLDKRLVPVMDRNDRHYQLGLYIRDSASGIGTMTFYDPKTSSYGALGHVISDRDTGQPIRIREGSIVRSTVQAIEKGAEGKPGEKIAYFPDNASSIGSVDKNTPFGIYGHLRGNYETRSVAERKAIPIALADQVKEGPAQILTVLDGNKVQAFDIRILNSVPQKYPATKGLVIKITDPRLLKATGGIIQGMSGSPIIQDGKLVGAVTHVFVSDPTSGYGVHIEWMLQEAGLAVSQKNQLRQAAG
;
A
#
# COMPACT_ATOMS: atom_id res chain seq x y z
N MET A 1 15.50 -58.00 -30.33
CA MET A 1 14.34 -58.67 -30.93
C MET A 1 13.22 -57.64 -31.05
N ARG A 2 13.01 -57.08 -32.27
CA ARG A 2 11.86 -57.29 -33.18
C ARG A 2 10.53 -56.76 -32.61
N HIS A 3 10.10 -55.57 -33.06
CA HIS A 3 9.03 -55.27 -34.07
C HIS A 3 7.69 -54.93 -33.37
N ARG A 4 6.79 -54.01 -33.78
CA ARG A 4 6.48 -53.19 -34.97
C ARG A 4 5.37 -52.21 -34.49
N LYS A 5 5.40 -50.87 -34.65
CA LYS A 5 5.01 -50.04 -35.82
C LYS A 5 3.69 -50.45 -36.51
N TRP A 6 2.61 -49.65 -36.46
CA TRP A 6 2.17 -48.67 -37.50
C TRP A 6 0.69 -48.17 -37.39
N PHE A 7 0.48 -46.88 -37.74
CA PHE A 7 -0.65 -46.18 -38.44
C PHE A 7 -2.13 -46.37 -37.99
N GLY A 8 -3.03 -45.39 -38.06
CA GLY A 8 -3.03 -44.02 -38.58
C GLY A 8 -4.47 -43.44 -38.64
N MET A 9 -4.61 -42.13 -38.39
CA MET A 9 -5.48 -41.13 -39.05
C MET A 9 -6.96 -41.47 -39.42
N LEU A 10 -7.96 -40.77 -38.83
CA LEU A 10 -8.85 -39.78 -39.48
C LEU A 10 -10.11 -39.41 -38.64
N THR A 11 -10.33 -38.09 -38.50
CA THR A 11 -11.61 -37.31 -38.48
C THR A 11 -12.72 -37.62 -37.44
N GLY A 12 -13.38 -36.65 -36.78
CA GLY A 12 -13.36 -35.19 -36.96
C GLY A 12 -14.25 -34.44 -35.95
N PHE A 13 -14.08 -33.12 -35.95
CA PHE A 13 -15.00 -32.04 -35.56
C PHE A 13 -15.95 -32.20 -34.34
N VAL A 14 -15.78 -31.31 -33.35
CA VAL A 14 -16.74 -30.24 -33.01
C VAL A 14 -16.12 -29.29 -31.96
N LEU A 15 -15.91 -28.03 -32.40
CA LEU A 15 -15.94 -26.72 -31.71
C LEU A 15 -15.14 -26.46 -30.41
N LEU A 16 -14.60 -25.29 -30.08
CA LEU A 16 -14.40 -23.92 -30.63
C LEU A 16 -14.04 -23.11 -29.36
N GLY A 17 -13.00 -22.29 -29.21
CA GLY A 17 -11.82 -21.94 -29.98
C GLY A 17 -10.94 -21.07 -29.06
N PHE A 18 -9.69 -20.83 -29.46
CA PHE A 18 -8.97 -19.56 -29.26
C PHE A 18 -7.57 -19.72 -29.85
N LEU A 19 -7.45 -19.61 -31.17
CA LEU A 19 -6.17 -19.41 -31.85
C LEU A 19 -6.38 -18.88 -33.28
N VAL A 20 -6.40 -17.56 -33.39
CA VAL A 20 -5.86 -16.77 -34.51
C VAL A 20 -5.30 -15.54 -33.80
N GLY A 21 -4.03 -15.19 -33.83
CA GLY A 21 -3.11 -15.22 -34.95
C GLY A 21 -2.62 -13.78 -35.15
N LEU A 22 -1.31 -13.61 -35.17
CA LEU A 22 -0.57 -12.36 -35.24
C LEU A 22 -0.97 -11.39 -36.38
N CYS A 23 -0.53 -10.15 -36.19
CA CYS A 23 -0.27 -9.10 -37.18
C CYS A 23 -1.49 -8.41 -37.81
N SER A 24 -1.66 -7.13 -37.49
CA SER A 24 -1.43 -6.04 -38.45
C SER A 24 -1.37 -4.67 -37.76
N MET A 25 -0.27 -3.97 -38.00
CA MET A 25 -0.21 -2.52 -37.89
C MET A 25 -1.10 -1.85 -38.95
N LYS A 26 -1.54 -0.62 -38.63
CA LYS A 26 -2.29 0.37 -39.45
C LYS A 26 -3.81 0.07 -39.51
N ALA A 27 -4.71 1.05 -39.38
CA ALA A 27 -4.59 2.47 -39.66
C ALA A 27 -5.45 3.31 -38.71
N VAL A 28 -4.97 4.54 -38.46
CA VAL A 28 -5.77 5.69 -38.05
C VAL A 28 -6.98 5.79 -38.97
N GLN A 29 -8.20 5.61 -38.43
CA GLN A 29 -9.40 6.06 -39.13
C GLN A 29 -9.62 7.53 -38.79
N ILE A 30 -9.28 8.37 -39.76
CA ILE A 30 -9.75 9.74 -39.88
C ILE A 30 -11.27 9.66 -40.08
N VAL A 31 -12.05 10.10 -39.10
CA VAL A 31 -13.46 10.44 -39.32
C VAL A 31 -13.52 11.96 -39.46
N ASP A 32 -13.61 12.37 -40.71
CA ASP A 32 -13.83 13.73 -41.15
C ASP A 32 -15.28 14.14 -40.84
N LYS A 33 -15.44 15.10 -39.92
CA LYS A 33 -16.51 16.11 -39.96
C LYS A 33 -15.98 17.39 -39.30
N SER A 34 -15.24 18.15 -40.09
CA SER A 34 -14.99 19.56 -39.80
C SER A 34 -16.31 20.35 -39.85
N LYS A 35 -16.68 20.99 -38.73
CA LYS A 35 -17.49 22.20 -38.76
C LYS A 35 -16.61 23.34 -38.25
N LEU A 36 -16.32 24.30 -39.14
CA LEU A 36 -15.70 25.55 -38.79
C LEU A 36 -16.65 26.35 -37.90
N ASP A 37 -16.15 26.81 -36.76
CA ASP A 37 -16.69 27.96 -36.03
C ASP A 37 -15.63 29.08 -36.05
N GLN A 38 -16.07 30.33 -36.14
CA GLN A 38 -15.29 31.49 -36.61
C GLN A 38 -14.24 32.04 -35.63
N THR A 39 -13.60 31.21 -34.80
CA THR A 39 -12.55 31.67 -33.86
C THR A 39 -11.25 30.85 -33.84
N GLY A 40 -10.98 30.04 -34.86
CA GLY A 40 -9.62 29.55 -35.12
C GLY A 40 -8.95 28.64 -34.07
N ALA A 41 -9.71 27.94 -33.22
CA ALA A 41 -9.16 26.99 -32.24
C ALA A 41 -9.64 25.54 -32.51
N LEU A 42 -8.68 24.64 -32.80
CA LEU A 42 -8.91 23.19 -32.88
C LEU A 42 -9.09 22.62 -31.46
N ARG A 43 -10.28 22.08 -31.15
CA ARG A 43 -10.54 21.32 -29.91
C ARG A 43 -10.71 19.83 -30.24
N PHE A 44 -9.87 18.98 -29.64
CA PHE A 44 -10.05 17.52 -29.69
C PHE A 44 -11.03 17.08 -28.58
N HIS A 45 -12.17 16.51 -28.97
CA HIS A 45 -13.03 15.76 -28.05
C HIS A 45 -12.64 14.28 -28.09
N ALA A 46 -11.90 13.81 -27.08
CA ALA A 46 -11.74 12.39 -26.82
C ALA A 46 -12.76 11.97 -25.74
N GLN A 47 -13.73 11.13 -26.10
CA GLN A 47 -14.53 10.41 -25.11
C GLN A 47 -13.84 9.06 -24.83
N PRO A 48 -13.63 8.68 -23.55
CA PRO A 48 -13.09 7.38 -23.22
C PRO A 48 -14.10 6.28 -23.59
N ALA A 49 -13.60 5.21 -24.22
CA ALA A 49 -14.41 4.04 -24.54
C ALA A 49 -15.01 3.44 -23.26
N SER A 50 -16.30 3.09 -23.32
CA SER A 50 -17.03 2.47 -22.22
C SER A 50 -16.40 1.12 -21.86
N GLY A 51 -15.56 1.10 -20.81
CA GLY A 51 -14.85 -0.10 -20.35
C GLY A 51 -13.45 0.15 -19.77
N SER A 52 -12.88 1.35 -19.94
CA SER A 52 -11.58 1.67 -19.33
C SER A 52 -11.67 1.86 -17.80
N PRO A 53 -10.62 1.51 -17.02
CA PRO A 53 -10.59 1.68 -15.55
C PRO A 53 -10.92 3.12 -15.09
N ILE A 54 -10.53 4.11 -15.90
CA ILE A 54 -10.81 5.54 -15.71
C ILE A 54 -12.33 5.84 -15.77
N ALA A 55 -13.09 5.13 -16.61
CA ALA A 55 -14.53 5.30 -16.73
C ALA A 55 -15.31 4.65 -15.55
N MET A 56 -14.76 3.59 -14.94
CA MET A 56 -15.35 2.97 -13.75
C MET A 56 -15.13 3.80 -12.48
N GLU A 57 -14.02 4.53 -12.38
CA GLU A 57 -13.73 5.41 -11.25
C GLU A 57 -14.62 6.68 -11.25
N ASN A 58 -14.91 7.24 -12.43
CA ASN A 58 -15.87 8.34 -12.57
C ASN A 58 -17.32 7.93 -12.27
N ARG A 59 -17.72 6.67 -12.50
CA ARG A 59 -19.06 6.18 -12.13
C ARG A 59 -19.26 6.07 -10.63
N LYS A 60 -18.21 5.80 -9.85
CA LYS A 60 -18.27 5.75 -8.37
C LYS A 60 -18.41 7.14 -7.73
N LEU A 61 -17.95 8.20 -8.41
CA LEU A 61 -18.13 9.59 -7.98
C LEU A 61 -19.49 10.19 -8.41
N GLY A 62 -20.20 9.56 -9.35
CA GLY A 62 -21.51 9.99 -9.83
C GLY A 62 -22.72 9.46 -9.06
N ALA A 63 -22.52 8.63 -8.02
CA ALA A 63 -23.60 8.08 -7.20
C ALA A 63 -23.78 8.86 -5.88
N ALA A 64 -23.84 10.19 -5.97
CA ALA A 64 -24.29 11.08 -4.89
C ALA A 64 -24.73 12.43 -5.46
N SER A 65 -25.63 12.42 -6.45
CA SER A 65 -26.39 13.60 -6.84
C SER A 65 -27.85 13.20 -7.00
N VAL A 66 -28.55 13.17 -5.87
CA VAL A 66 -30.01 13.22 -5.88
C VAL A 66 -30.37 14.60 -6.43
N TYR A 67 -30.95 14.62 -7.64
CA TYR A 67 -31.66 15.78 -8.15
C TYR A 67 -32.85 16.05 -7.22
N GLN A 68 -32.74 17.03 -6.34
CA GLN A 68 -33.90 17.60 -5.66
C GLN A 68 -34.43 18.75 -6.50
N ARG A 69 -35.63 18.53 -7.05
CA ARG A 69 -36.51 19.55 -7.63
C ARG A 69 -36.78 20.62 -6.57
N GLN A 70 -36.57 21.88 -6.94
CA GLN A 70 -37.11 23.02 -6.21
C GLN A 70 -38.63 23.03 -6.38
N ASP A 71 -39.35 22.87 -5.28
CA ASP A 71 -40.65 23.48 -5.04
C ASP A 71 -40.70 23.84 -3.55
N GLY A 72 -41.32 24.97 -3.24
CA GLY A 72 -41.08 25.75 -2.03
C GLY A 72 -41.67 25.22 -0.72
N GLU A 73 -41.44 26.05 0.29
CA GLU A 73 -41.97 26.07 1.67
C GLU A 73 -41.04 25.58 2.80
N ASN A 74 -40.96 26.47 3.80
CA ASN A 74 -40.19 26.43 5.05
C ASN A 74 -40.49 25.19 5.89
N ILE A 75 -39.47 24.48 6.39
CA ILE A 75 -39.55 23.79 7.69
C ILE A 75 -38.19 23.84 8.44
N GLU A 76 -38.27 24.48 9.59
CA GLU A 76 -37.53 24.38 10.87
C GLU A 76 -36.07 23.87 10.93
N ARG A 77 -35.24 24.72 11.57
CA ARG A 77 -33.89 24.43 12.04
C ARG A 77 -33.94 23.62 13.34
N THR A 78 -33.32 22.44 13.34
CA THR A 78 -32.93 21.76 14.58
C THR A 78 -31.41 21.63 14.63
N SER A 79 -30.80 22.43 15.49
CA SER A 79 -29.36 22.45 15.75
C SER A 79 -28.92 21.25 16.59
N PHE A 80 -27.95 20.48 16.12
CA PHE A 80 -27.15 19.60 16.99
C PHE A 80 -25.66 19.74 16.65
N PHE A 81 -24.92 20.29 17.62
CA PHE A 81 -23.45 20.23 17.78
C PHE A 81 -22.57 20.60 16.58
N SER A 82 -22.52 21.88 16.24
CA SER A 82 -21.32 22.46 15.63
C SER A 82 -20.23 22.59 16.70
N ARG A 83 -19.46 21.52 16.94
CA ARG A 83 -18.15 21.68 17.57
C ARG A 83 -17.30 22.43 16.55
N GLN A 84 -17.21 23.75 16.70
CA GLN A 84 -16.27 24.61 15.97
C GLN A 84 -14.87 24.03 16.15
N LEU A 85 -14.45 23.20 15.20
CA LEU A 85 -13.03 22.99 14.96
C LEU A 85 -12.52 24.35 14.49
N GLN A 86 -11.80 25.05 15.37
CA GLN A 86 -10.96 26.17 14.97
C GLN A 86 -10.13 25.69 13.80
N LYS A 87 -10.46 26.18 12.60
CA LYS A 87 -9.67 25.96 11.40
C LYS A 87 -8.37 26.73 11.59
N ALA A 88 -7.34 26.02 12.05
CA ALA A 88 -5.98 26.50 11.92
C ALA A 88 -5.60 26.42 10.44
N ASP A 89 -5.63 27.57 9.77
CA ASP A 89 -5.06 27.75 8.44
C ASP A 89 -3.55 27.51 8.50
N ALA A 90 -3.01 26.58 7.72
CA ALA A 90 -1.57 26.53 7.54
C ALA A 90 -1.17 26.21 6.08
N ARG A 91 0.09 26.50 5.74
CA ARG A 91 0.70 26.39 4.41
C ARG A 91 1.91 25.44 4.47
N ILE A 92 2.22 24.69 3.41
CA ILE A 92 3.52 24.01 3.29
C ILE A 92 4.59 25.10 3.31
N ARG A 93 5.50 25.00 4.27
CA ARG A 93 6.64 25.89 4.43
C ARG A 93 7.70 25.57 3.35
N PRO A 94 7.99 26.48 2.41
CA PRO A 94 9.04 26.28 1.39
C PRO A 94 10.42 26.05 2.01
N ASP A 95 10.60 26.44 3.27
CA ASP A 95 11.76 26.29 4.13
C ASP A 95 11.76 25.01 4.98
N LEU A 96 10.87 24.05 4.71
CA LEU A 96 10.88 22.77 5.41
C LEU A 96 12.17 22.00 5.07
N LEU A 97 12.99 21.80 6.10
CA LEU A 97 14.21 21.00 6.04
C LEU A 97 13.94 19.65 6.72
N LEU A 98 14.27 18.56 6.04
CA LEU A 98 14.12 17.20 6.54
C LEU A 98 15.43 16.46 6.44
N VAL A 99 15.68 15.54 7.37
CA VAL A 99 16.84 14.66 7.26
C VAL A 99 16.46 13.45 6.41
N PRO A 100 17.14 13.21 5.27
CA PRO A 100 16.96 12.00 4.50
C PRO A 100 17.41 10.79 5.33
N GLY A 101 16.56 9.77 5.40
CA GLY A 101 16.90 8.54 6.11
C GLY A 101 17.80 7.64 5.26
N GLY A 102 17.17 6.70 4.56
CA GLY A 102 17.82 5.64 3.81
C GLY A 102 18.17 4.41 4.64
N GLU A 103 18.00 4.46 5.97
CA GLU A 103 18.25 3.33 6.86
C GLU A 103 17.24 2.19 6.65
N SER A 104 17.74 0.96 6.77
CA SER A 104 16.89 -0.24 6.89
C SER A 104 16.22 -0.27 8.26
N ILE A 105 14.90 -0.45 8.27
CA ILE A 105 14.09 -0.54 9.49
C ILE A 105 13.31 -1.84 9.49
N GLY A 106 13.19 -2.44 10.67
CA GLY A 106 12.20 -3.48 10.93
C GLY A 106 10.88 -2.83 11.33
N VAL A 107 9.78 -3.25 10.72
CA VAL A 107 8.44 -2.77 11.05
C VAL A 107 7.71 -3.90 11.76
N LYS A 108 7.09 -3.61 12.91
CA LYS A 108 6.23 -4.53 13.66
C LYS A 108 4.87 -3.87 13.87
N LEU A 109 3.83 -4.46 13.34
CA LEU A 109 2.45 -3.96 13.41
C LEU A 109 1.55 -4.94 14.13
N ASN A 110 0.70 -4.43 15.01
CA ASN A 110 -0.42 -5.18 15.57
C ASN A 110 -1.72 -4.62 15.02
N THR A 111 -2.61 -5.52 14.60
CA THR A 111 -3.87 -5.17 13.95
C THR A 111 -4.98 -4.84 14.96
N ARG A 112 -5.99 -4.08 14.54
CA ARG A 112 -7.21 -3.84 15.33
C ARG A 112 -8.15 -5.05 15.17
N GLY A 113 -8.07 -5.99 16.11
CA GLY A 113 -8.77 -7.26 16.03
C GLY A 113 -7.87 -8.34 15.44
N VAL A 114 -8.46 -9.33 14.78
CA VAL A 114 -7.71 -10.44 14.18
C VAL A 114 -8.21 -10.67 12.76
N LEU A 115 -7.29 -10.64 11.79
CA LEU A 115 -7.55 -10.81 10.37
C LEU A 115 -7.70 -12.29 10.01
N VAL A 116 -8.71 -12.63 9.22
CA VAL A 116 -8.91 -13.95 8.62
C VAL A 116 -8.13 -14.04 7.32
N VAL A 117 -7.17 -14.95 7.25
CA VAL A 117 -6.27 -15.14 6.09
C VAL A 117 -6.53 -16.45 5.33
N GLY A 118 -7.38 -17.32 5.85
CA GLY A 118 -7.73 -18.58 5.21
C GLY A 118 -8.64 -19.45 6.08
N TYR A 119 -8.87 -20.67 5.62
CA TYR A 119 -9.67 -21.67 6.31
C TYR A 119 -8.89 -22.97 6.44
N HIS A 120 -9.24 -23.75 7.45
CA HIS A 120 -8.82 -25.13 7.58
C HIS A 120 -9.96 -25.99 8.09
N LEU A 121 -9.87 -27.28 7.78
CA LEU A 121 -10.79 -28.28 8.30
C LEU A 121 -10.33 -28.71 9.70
N VAL A 122 -11.28 -28.70 10.63
CA VAL A 122 -11.14 -29.26 11.98
C VAL A 122 -11.63 -30.69 11.93
N ASP A 123 -10.82 -31.65 12.38
CA ASP A 123 -11.21 -33.05 12.42
C ASP A 123 -11.98 -33.34 13.71
N SER A 124 -13.29 -33.55 13.60
CA SER A 124 -14.20 -33.67 14.74
C SER A 124 -14.85 -35.04 14.84
N ALA A 125 -15.48 -35.34 15.98
CA ALA A 125 -16.24 -36.58 16.18
C ALA A 125 -17.27 -36.84 15.05
N GLU A 126 -17.84 -35.78 14.48
CA GLU A 126 -18.90 -35.82 13.47
C GLU A 126 -18.38 -35.72 12.02
N GLY A 127 -17.06 -35.60 11.84
CA GLY A 127 -16.40 -35.42 10.55
C GLY A 127 -15.59 -34.14 10.47
N GLN A 128 -15.11 -33.82 9.27
CA GLN A 128 -14.32 -32.61 9.02
C GLN A 128 -15.22 -31.40 8.77
N ALA A 129 -14.94 -30.27 9.43
CA ALA A 129 -15.69 -29.04 9.25
C ALA A 129 -14.83 -27.78 9.37
N SER A 130 -15.20 -26.70 8.67
CA SER A 130 -14.73 -25.34 8.95
C SER A 130 -15.90 -24.49 9.45
N PRO A 131 -16.07 -24.33 10.78
CA PRO A 131 -17.19 -23.58 11.35
C PRO A 131 -17.27 -22.12 10.90
N GLY A 132 -16.12 -21.47 10.76
CA GLY A 132 -16.01 -20.07 10.35
C GLY A 132 -16.39 -19.87 8.89
N GLU A 133 -15.91 -20.73 8.01
CA GLU A 133 -16.32 -20.73 6.60
C GLU A 133 -17.83 -20.97 6.47
N SER A 134 -18.35 -21.97 7.20
CA SER A 134 -19.79 -22.31 7.21
C SER A 134 -20.67 -21.16 7.73
N ALA A 135 -20.15 -20.31 8.62
CA ALA A 135 -20.82 -19.11 9.10
C ALA A 135 -20.77 -17.91 8.13
N GLY A 136 -20.12 -18.08 6.98
CA GLY A 136 -19.94 -17.05 5.96
C GLY A 136 -18.96 -15.96 6.39
N ILE A 137 -17.93 -16.33 7.14
CA ILE A 137 -16.75 -15.50 7.39
C ILE A 137 -15.84 -15.66 6.18
N HIS A 138 -15.33 -14.54 5.68
CA HIS A 138 -14.53 -14.50 4.46
C HIS A 138 -13.08 -14.12 4.76
N VAL A 139 -12.16 -14.60 3.94
CA VAL A 139 -10.78 -14.09 3.88
C VAL A 139 -10.83 -12.56 3.71
N GLY A 140 -10.09 -11.85 4.57
CA GLY A 140 -10.10 -10.39 4.64
C GLY A 140 -11.09 -9.81 5.67
N ASP A 141 -11.91 -10.64 6.32
CA ASP A 141 -12.67 -10.18 7.49
C ASP A 141 -11.76 -9.94 8.68
N VAL A 142 -12.04 -8.89 9.45
CA VAL A 142 -11.36 -8.64 10.73
C VAL A 142 -12.31 -8.93 11.87
N ILE A 143 -12.04 -9.97 12.66
CA ILE A 143 -12.81 -10.29 13.86
C ILE A 143 -12.44 -9.30 14.96
N THR A 144 -13.42 -8.52 15.40
CA THR A 144 -13.21 -7.45 16.39
C THR A 144 -13.71 -7.82 17.78
N LYS A 145 -14.72 -8.70 17.88
CA LYS A 145 -15.29 -9.14 19.16
C LYS A 145 -15.74 -10.59 19.11
N ILE A 146 -15.67 -11.28 20.25
CA ILE A 146 -16.35 -12.56 20.52
C ILE A 146 -17.26 -12.39 21.73
N ASN A 147 -18.54 -12.72 21.60
CA ASN A 147 -19.54 -12.61 22.67
C ASN A 147 -19.54 -11.21 23.34
N GLY A 148 -19.38 -10.16 22.51
CA GLY A 148 -19.32 -8.77 22.96
C GLY A 148 -17.98 -8.33 23.57
N ARG A 149 -17.06 -9.25 23.89
CA ARG A 149 -15.72 -8.94 24.40
C ARG A 149 -14.79 -8.54 23.26
N GLN A 150 -14.08 -7.42 23.43
CA GLN A 150 -13.14 -6.90 22.43
C GLN A 150 -11.93 -7.80 22.28
N MET A 151 -11.58 -8.12 21.04
CA MET A 151 -10.35 -8.85 20.72
C MET A 151 -9.19 -7.89 20.47
N ILE A 152 -8.04 -8.24 21.04
CA ILE A 152 -6.77 -7.52 20.98
C ILE A 152 -5.69 -8.43 20.37
N SER A 153 -5.74 -9.74 20.61
CA SER A 153 -4.75 -10.70 20.11
C SER A 153 -5.35 -12.06 19.76
N ILE A 154 -4.57 -12.87 19.04
CA ILE A 154 -4.90 -14.28 18.77
C ILE A 154 -5.01 -15.10 20.07
N ARG A 155 -4.27 -14.71 21.13
CA ARG A 155 -4.35 -15.38 22.44
C ARG A 155 -5.74 -15.21 23.04
N ASP A 156 -6.37 -14.07 22.81
CA ASP A 156 -7.72 -13.79 23.29
C ASP A 156 -8.74 -14.71 22.64
N VAL A 157 -8.58 -15.05 21.35
CA VAL A 157 -9.51 -15.95 20.63
C VAL A 157 -9.58 -17.30 21.33
N ARG A 158 -8.42 -17.91 21.61
CA ARG A 158 -8.36 -19.21 22.29
C ARG A 158 -8.98 -19.17 23.68
N GLN A 159 -8.68 -18.12 24.45
CA GLN A 159 -9.24 -17.95 25.78
C GLN A 159 -10.76 -17.73 25.72
N MET A 160 -11.25 -16.85 24.85
CA MET A 160 -12.68 -16.53 24.73
C MET A 160 -13.52 -17.72 24.26
N ILE A 161 -12.96 -18.59 23.41
CA ILE A 161 -13.62 -19.84 23.00
C ILE A 161 -13.70 -20.80 24.20
N THR A 162 -12.60 -20.95 24.94
CA THR A 162 -12.54 -21.81 26.13
C THR A 162 -13.53 -21.35 27.21
N ASP A 163 -13.59 -20.04 27.48
CA ASP A 163 -14.53 -19.41 28.42
C ASP A 163 -16.00 -19.63 28.04
N SER A 164 -16.28 -19.83 26.75
CA SER A 164 -17.63 -20.03 26.22
C SER A 164 -18.10 -21.49 26.31
N GLN A 165 -17.60 -22.26 27.29
CA GLN A 165 -17.86 -23.69 27.48
C GLN A 165 -17.46 -24.56 26.26
N GLY A 166 -16.52 -24.07 25.45
CA GLY A 166 -15.89 -24.82 24.36
C GLY A 166 -16.78 -25.08 23.14
N GLY A 167 -18.01 -25.58 23.31
CA GLY A 167 -18.90 -25.95 22.20
C GLY A 167 -20.18 -25.12 22.11
N ALA A 168 -20.34 -24.07 22.93
CA ALA A 168 -21.52 -23.22 22.81
C ALA A 168 -21.41 -22.31 21.58
N PRO A 169 -22.55 -21.95 20.94
CA PRO A 169 -22.54 -20.98 19.86
C PRO A 169 -21.93 -19.64 20.29
N VAL A 170 -20.92 -19.17 19.55
CA VAL A 170 -20.28 -17.87 19.77
C VAL A 170 -20.81 -16.85 18.76
N ARG A 171 -20.97 -15.60 19.21
CA ARG A 171 -21.26 -14.45 18.35
C ARG A 171 -19.97 -13.69 18.05
N LEU A 172 -19.62 -13.59 16.78
CA LEU A 172 -18.49 -12.79 16.30
C LEU A 172 -18.99 -11.48 15.71
N THR A 173 -18.36 -10.37 16.09
CA THR A 173 -18.51 -9.10 15.37
C THR A 173 -17.31 -8.94 14.44
N ILE A 174 -17.57 -8.99 13.14
CA ILE A 174 -16.55 -8.89 12.09
C ILE A 174 -16.65 -7.54 11.37
N LEU A 175 -15.53 -7.06 10.86
CA LEU A 175 -15.44 -5.87 10.03
C LEU A 175 -15.11 -6.28 8.60
N ARG A 176 -16.07 -6.09 7.70
CA ARG A 176 -15.95 -6.37 6.26
C ARG A 176 -16.18 -5.09 5.47
N GLN A 177 -15.20 -4.66 4.68
CA GLN A 177 -15.32 -3.46 3.84
C GLN A 177 -15.86 -2.23 4.60
N GLN A 178 -15.34 -1.99 5.81
CA GLN A 178 -15.77 -0.90 6.72
C GLN A 178 -17.17 -1.08 7.38
N THR A 179 -17.88 -2.16 7.09
CA THR A 179 -19.17 -2.48 7.72
C THR A 179 -18.99 -3.51 8.82
N LEU A 180 -19.59 -3.28 9.98
CA LEU A 180 -19.65 -4.27 11.06
C LEU A 180 -20.80 -5.25 10.81
N LEU A 181 -20.50 -6.55 10.87
CA LEU A 181 -21.47 -7.63 10.72
C LEU A 181 -21.38 -8.55 11.94
N ASP A 182 -22.52 -9.05 12.39
CA ASP A 182 -22.57 -10.10 13.40
C ASP A 182 -22.73 -11.47 12.73
N LYS A 183 -21.89 -12.41 13.14
CA LYS A 183 -21.90 -13.81 12.71
C LYS A 183 -22.07 -14.71 13.92
N ARG A 184 -22.75 -15.83 13.74
CA ARG A 184 -22.89 -16.86 14.77
C ARG A 184 -22.31 -18.15 14.24
N LEU A 185 -21.50 -18.82 15.04
CA LEU A 185 -20.94 -20.13 14.70
C LEU A 185 -20.76 -20.98 15.95
N VAL A 186 -20.68 -22.29 15.77
CA VAL A 186 -20.40 -23.25 16.85
C VAL A 186 -18.96 -23.73 16.69
N PRO A 187 -18.06 -23.43 17.65
CA PRO A 187 -16.70 -23.98 17.60
C PRO A 187 -16.74 -25.50 17.66
N VAL A 188 -15.81 -26.15 16.96
CA VAL A 188 -15.75 -27.61 16.86
C VAL A 188 -14.50 -28.13 17.54
N MET A 189 -14.64 -29.20 18.33
CA MET A 189 -13.51 -29.83 19.02
C MET A 189 -12.66 -30.63 18.03
N ASP A 190 -11.38 -30.30 17.94
CA ASP A 190 -10.41 -31.11 17.22
C ASP A 190 -10.13 -32.42 17.98
N ARG A 191 -10.16 -33.56 17.27
CA ARG A 191 -9.95 -34.90 17.85
C ARG A 191 -8.53 -35.09 18.40
N ASN A 192 -7.53 -34.50 17.76
CA ASN A 192 -6.13 -34.71 18.10
C ASN A 192 -5.69 -33.71 19.18
N ASP A 193 -5.98 -32.43 18.97
CA ASP A 193 -5.53 -31.34 19.84
C ASP A 193 -6.45 -31.16 21.06
N ARG A 194 -7.64 -31.77 21.06
CA ARG A 194 -8.69 -31.63 22.10
C ARG A 194 -8.98 -30.18 22.48
N HIS A 195 -8.91 -29.29 21.48
CA HIS A 195 -9.24 -27.88 21.58
C HIS A 195 -10.34 -27.51 20.59
N TYR A 196 -11.22 -26.61 21.01
CA TYR A 196 -12.26 -26.07 20.15
C TYR A 196 -11.69 -25.02 19.20
N GLN A 197 -12.02 -25.18 17.91
CA GLN A 197 -11.49 -24.37 16.83
C GLN A 197 -12.61 -23.78 15.98
N LEU A 198 -12.31 -22.63 15.36
CA LEU A 198 -13.22 -21.96 14.43
C LEU A 198 -13.00 -22.40 12.98
N GLY A 199 -11.99 -23.21 12.67
CA GLY A 199 -11.63 -23.58 11.29
C GLY A 199 -11.10 -22.42 10.44
N LEU A 200 -10.50 -21.41 11.09
CA LEU A 200 -9.97 -20.21 10.44
C LEU A 200 -8.45 -20.11 10.64
N TYR A 201 -7.73 -19.77 9.58
CA TYR A 201 -6.38 -19.21 9.69
C TYR A 201 -6.51 -17.72 10.01
N ILE A 202 -5.90 -17.33 11.12
CA ILE A 202 -6.02 -15.98 11.66
C ILE A 202 -4.67 -15.37 12.00
N ARG A 203 -4.55 -14.05 11.84
CA ARG A 203 -3.33 -13.29 12.06
C ARG A 203 -3.66 -11.96 12.77
N ASP A 204 -2.90 -11.61 13.80
CA ASP A 204 -3.11 -10.37 14.58
C ASP A 204 -1.97 -9.37 14.45
N SER A 205 -0.90 -9.76 13.74
CA SER A 205 0.32 -8.97 13.59
C SER A 205 0.95 -9.14 12.21
N ALA A 206 1.76 -8.16 11.80
CA ALA A 206 2.56 -8.24 10.60
C ALA A 206 3.93 -7.61 10.84
N SER A 207 4.94 -8.18 10.20
CA SER A 207 6.30 -7.67 10.27
C SER A 207 6.98 -7.71 8.93
N GLY A 208 7.92 -6.79 8.71
CA GLY A 208 8.68 -6.74 7.47
C GLY A 208 9.83 -5.76 7.53
N ILE A 209 10.57 -5.71 6.43
CA ILE A 209 11.70 -4.81 6.24
C ILE A 209 11.26 -3.62 5.38
N GLY A 210 11.63 -2.43 5.83
CA GLY A 210 11.40 -1.19 5.12
C GLY A 210 12.63 -0.32 5.06
N THR A 211 12.54 0.77 4.31
CA THR A 211 13.51 1.87 4.37
C THR A 211 12.83 3.11 4.94
N MET A 212 13.50 3.80 5.87
CA MET A 212 13.06 5.12 6.31
C MET A 212 13.32 6.15 5.23
N THR A 213 12.34 6.99 4.92
CA THR A 213 12.47 8.02 3.89
C THR A 213 12.99 9.32 4.48
N PHE A 214 12.36 9.79 5.54
CA PHE A 214 12.77 11.05 6.16
C PHE A 214 12.36 11.08 7.62
N TYR A 215 12.97 11.97 8.37
CA TYR A 215 12.42 12.44 9.62
C TYR A 215 12.64 13.95 9.80
N ASP A 216 11.75 14.57 10.55
CA ASP A 216 11.86 15.96 10.99
C ASP A 216 12.51 16.02 12.37
N PRO A 217 13.71 16.59 12.51
CA PRO A 217 14.39 16.69 13.81
C PRO A 217 13.64 17.58 14.80
N LYS A 218 12.73 18.47 14.36
CA LYS A 218 11.98 19.37 15.26
C LYS A 218 10.82 18.68 15.96
N THR A 219 10.12 17.82 15.24
CA THR A 219 8.89 17.16 15.72
C THR A 219 9.08 15.68 16.03
N SER A 220 10.21 15.11 15.63
CA SER A 220 10.48 13.66 15.61
C SER A 220 9.52 12.87 14.69
N SER A 221 8.67 13.54 13.90
CA SER A 221 7.80 12.89 12.93
C SER A 221 8.64 12.29 11.80
N TYR A 222 8.29 11.09 11.36
CA TYR A 222 8.98 10.41 10.26
C TYR A 222 8.00 9.82 9.23
N GLY A 223 8.53 9.54 8.05
CA GLY A 223 7.84 8.76 7.01
C GLY A 223 8.74 7.66 6.46
N ALA A 224 8.15 6.50 6.17
CA ALA A 224 8.86 5.34 5.61
C ALA A 224 8.01 4.58 4.57
N LEU A 225 8.67 3.72 3.79
CA LEU A 225 8.12 2.88 2.71
C LEU A 225 7.60 3.62 1.46
N GLY A 226 6.80 4.67 1.61
CA GLY A 226 6.18 5.30 0.43
C GLY A 226 4.95 4.53 -0.12
N HIS A 227 4.55 3.42 0.51
CA HIS A 227 3.30 2.70 0.20
C HIS A 227 2.67 2.04 1.44
N VAL A 228 1.40 1.64 1.29
CA VAL A 228 0.64 0.92 2.32
C VAL A 228 1.22 -0.47 2.60
N ILE A 229 1.31 -0.84 3.88
CA ILE A 229 1.53 -2.22 4.29
C ILE A 229 0.20 -2.96 4.19
N SER A 230 0.19 -3.99 3.35
CA SER A 230 -0.96 -4.88 3.16
C SER A 230 -0.61 -6.28 3.60
N ASP A 231 -1.62 -7.03 4.02
CA ASP A 231 -1.46 -8.45 4.30
C ASP A 231 -1.19 -9.21 3.00
N ARG A 232 -0.21 -10.12 3.02
CA ARG A 232 0.26 -10.83 1.82
C ARG A 232 -0.80 -11.76 1.22
N ASP A 233 -1.62 -12.35 2.07
CA ASP A 233 -2.57 -13.40 1.68
C ASP A 233 -3.88 -12.78 1.17
N THR A 234 -4.31 -11.68 1.80
CA THR A 234 -5.58 -10.99 1.46
C THR A 234 -5.42 -9.77 0.55
N GLY A 235 -4.21 -9.22 0.44
CA GLY A 235 -3.94 -7.95 -0.25
C GLY A 235 -4.55 -6.72 0.43
N GLN A 236 -5.19 -6.87 1.60
CA GLN A 236 -5.88 -5.77 2.27
C GLN A 236 -4.92 -4.92 3.11
N PRO A 237 -5.11 -3.59 3.15
CA PRO A 237 -4.39 -2.71 4.06
C PRO A 237 -4.53 -3.14 5.52
N ILE A 238 -3.40 -3.22 6.22
CA ILE A 238 -3.40 -3.57 7.64
C ILE A 238 -3.93 -2.39 8.45
N ARG A 239 -5.02 -2.63 9.20
CA ARG A 239 -5.58 -1.67 10.15
C ARG A 239 -4.82 -1.70 11.46
N ILE A 240 -3.92 -0.75 11.63
CA ILE A 240 -3.03 -0.69 12.80
C ILE A 240 -3.80 -0.31 14.07
N ARG A 241 -3.60 -1.07 15.16
CA ARG A 241 -3.90 -0.63 16.52
C ARG A 241 -2.70 0.12 17.08
N GLU A 242 -1.57 -0.56 17.04
CA GLU A 242 -0.27 -0.10 17.51
C GLU A 242 0.80 -0.68 16.59
N GLY A 243 1.92 0.00 16.48
CA GLY A 243 3.08 -0.54 15.82
C GLY A 243 4.34 0.15 16.28
N SER A 244 5.46 -0.45 15.92
CA SER A 244 6.78 0.09 16.22
C SER A 244 7.73 -0.18 15.07
N ILE A 245 8.69 0.72 14.95
CA ILE A 245 9.88 0.48 14.13
C ILE A 245 11.05 0.13 15.04
N VAL A 246 11.93 -0.73 14.54
CA VAL A 246 13.16 -1.19 15.20
C VAL A 246 14.33 -1.09 14.23
N ARG A 247 15.56 -1.08 14.76
CA ARG A 247 16.75 -1.13 13.91
C ARG A 247 16.83 -2.49 13.23
N SER A 248 17.20 -2.49 11.96
CA SER A 248 17.41 -3.69 11.17
C SER A 248 18.77 -3.64 10.51
N THR A 249 19.53 -4.75 10.59
CA THR A 249 20.83 -4.88 9.94
C THR A 249 20.69 -5.74 8.69
N VAL A 250 21.10 -5.21 7.54
CA VAL A 250 21.15 -5.97 6.28
C VAL A 250 22.31 -6.97 6.37
N GLN A 251 22.01 -8.26 6.18
CA GLN A 251 23.00 -9.34 6.24
C GLN A 251 23.42 -9.80 4.85
N ALA A 252 22.47 -9.81 3.91
CA ALA A 252 22.71 -10.22 2.54
C ALA A 252 21.67 -9.59 1.59
N ILE A 253 21.97 -9.71 0.29
CA ILE A 253 21.08 -9.30 -0.79
C ILE A 253 20.78 -10.54 -1.64
N GLU A 254 19.50 -10.88 -1.80
CA GLU A 254 19.05 -11.74 -2.89
C GLU A 254 18.87 -10.89 -4.14
N LYS A 255 19.65 -11.19 -5.17
CA LYS A 255 19.64 -10.45 -6.42
C LYS A 255 18.32 -10.66 -7.18
N GLY A 256 17.71 -9.57 -7.62
CA GLY A 256 16.54 -9.59 -8.49
C GLY A 256 16.89 -9.88 -9.95
N ALA A 257 15.93 -10.45 -10.66
CA ALA A 257 15.98 -10.71 -12.09
C ALA A 257 14.60 -10.40 -12.72
N GLU A 258 14.52 -10.37 -14.05
CA GLU A 258 13.25 -10.23 -14.74
C GLU A 258 12.26 -11.31 -14.29
N GLY A 259 11.04 -10.91 -13.93
CA GLY A 259 10.01 -11.81 -13.41
C GLY A 259 10.22 -12.31 -11.98
N LYS A 260 11.42 -12.14 -11.39
CA LYS A 260 11.73 -12.56 -10.01
C LYS A 260 12.28 -11.37 -9.20
N PRO A 261 11.45 -10.69 -8.39
CA PRO A 261 11.91 -9.63 -7.51
C PRO A 261 13.00 -10.13 -6.55
N GLY A 262 14.07 -9.34 -6.39
CA GLY A 262 15.08 -9.59 -5.35
C GLY A 262 14.61 -9.08 -3.99
N GLU A 263 15.44 -9.29 -2.96
CA GLU A 263 15.09 -8.95 -1.58
C GLU A 263 16.33 -8.59 -0.74
N LYS A 264 16.16 -7.63 0.19
CA LYS A 264 17.11 -7.42 1.28
C LYS A 264 16.87 -8.46 2.38
N ILE A 265 17.86 -9.31 2.62
CA ILE A 265 17.84 -10.23 3.76
C ILE A 265 18.39 -9.47 4.96
N ALA A 266 17.51 -9.09 5.87
CA ALA A 266 17.86 -8.28 7.03
C ALA A 266 17.28 -8.86 8.31
N TYR A 267 17.98 -8.63 9.42
CA TYR A 267 17.65 -9.18 10.73
C TYR A 267 17.41 -8.07 11.75
N PHE A 268 16.35 -8.23 12.52
CA PHE A 268 16.08 -7.47 13.73
C PHE A 268 15.58 -8.44 14.81
N PRO A 269 16.14 -8.40 16.04
CA PRO A 269 15.67 -9.26 17.13
C PRO A 269 14.18 -9.05 17.47
N ASP A 270 13.51 -10.10 17.93
CA ASP A 270 12.12 -10.01 18.39
C ASP A 270 11.96 -9.07 19.59
N ASN A 271 12.97 -9.04 20.47
CA ASN A 271 13.07 -8.14 21.61
C ASN A 271 13.82 -6.83 21.31
N ALA A 272 14.06 -6.51 20.02
CA ALA A 272 14.73 -5.27 19.65
C ALA A 272 13.98 -4.05 20.19
N SER A 273 14.72 -3.15 20.84
CA SER A 273 14.17 -1.90 21.35
C SER A 273 13.54 -1.08 20.22
N SER A 274 12.30 -0.65 20.45
CA SER A 274 11.61 0.28 19.56
C SER A 274 12.39 1.59 19.46
N ILE A 275 12.58 2.05 18.23
CA ILE A 275 13.18 3.35 17.92
C ILE A 275 12.13 4.40 17.53
N GLY A 276 10.87 4.00 17.41
CA GLY A 276 9.76 4.85 17.02
C GLY A 276 8.43 4.10 17.00
N SER A 277 7.33 4.84 17.04
CA SER A 277 5.97 4.32 16.88
C SER A 277 5.60 4.14 15.42
N VAL A 278 4.57 3.35 15.14
CA VAL A 278 3.83 3.41 13.87
C VAL A 278 2.38 3.76 14.20
N ASP A 279 2.02 5.00 13.90
CA ASP A 279 0.72 5.58 14.24
C ASP A 279 -0.25 5.51 13.05
N LYS A 280 0.29 5.54 11.82
CA LYS A 280 -0.49 5.49 10.58
C LYS A 280 0.11 4.51 9.58
N ASN A 281 -0.77 3.82 8.86
CA ASN A 281 -0.47 3.06 7.65
C ASN A 281 -1.43 3.51 6.56
N THR A 282 -0.88 4.14 5.53
CA THR A 282 -1.63 4.89 4.51
C THR A 282 -1.19 4.44 3.12
N PRO A 283 -1.91 4.80 2.05
CA PRO A 283 -1.45 4.55 0.68
C PRO A 283 -0.04 5.05 0.36
N PHE A 284 0.49 6.03 1.10
CA PHE A 284 1.78 6.69 0.83
C PHE A 284 2.90 6.31 1.80
N GLY A 285 2.67 5.33 2.68
CA GLY A 285 3.68 4.89 3.63
C GLY A 285 3.15 4.72 5.04
N ILE A 286 4.10 4.49 5.95
CA ILE A 286 3.87 4.47 7.38
C ILE A 286 4.47 5.72 8.03
N TYR A 287 3.84 6.15 9.12
CA TYR A 287 4.21 7.37 9.84
C TYR A 287 4.08 7.18 11.34
N GLY A 288 4.91 7.90 12.07
CA GLY A 288 4.85 7.96 13.52
C GLY A 288 5.92 8.91 14.05
N HIS A 289 6.34 8.67 15.28
CA HIS A 289 7.29 9.50 15.98
C HIS A 289 8.50 8.68 16.42
N LEU A 290 9.69 9.21 16.13
CA LEU A 290 10.94 8.65 16.62
C LEU A 290 11.05 8.87 18.13
N ARG A 291 11.67 7.90 18.82
CA ARG A 291 12.00 8.04 20.24
C ARG A 291 13.31 8.79 20.39
N GLY A 292 13.48 9.55 21.48
CA GLY A 292 14.63 10.45 21.70
C GLY A 292 16.02 9.81 21.69
N ASN A 293 16.14 8.47 21.66
CA ASN A 293 17.39 7.74 21.48
C ASN A 293 17.67 7.35 20.01
N TYR A 294 16.84 7.77 19.07
CA TYR A 294 17.06 7.52 17.64
C TYR A 294 18.29 8.25 17.12
N GLU A 295 18.63 9.40 17.72
CA GLU A 295 19.84 10.20 17.45
C GLU A 295 21.13 9.43 17.82
N THR A 296 21.47 8.42 17.03
CA THR A 296 22.82 7.88 16.99
C THR A 296 23.73 8.86 16.26
N ARG A 297 25.03 8.89 16.60
CA ARG A 297 26.04 9.73 15.94
C ARG A 297 25.97 9.71 14.39
N SER A 298 25.65 8.57 13.79
CA SER A 298 25.52 8.41 12.32
C SER A 298 24.32 9.14 11.69
N VAL A 299 23.30 9.46 12.49
CA VAL A 299 22.09 10.19 12.09
C VAL A 299 22.26 11.69 12.36
N ALA A 300 22.95 12.05 13.46
CA ALA A 300 23.29 13.42 13.82
C ALA A 300 24.22 14.11 12.79
N GLU A 301 24.99 13.35 12.01
CA GLU A 301 25.87 13.86 10.96
C GLU A 301 25.13 14.15 9.64
N ARG A 302 23.89 13.65 9.44
CA ARG A 302 23.14 13.91 8.21
C ARG A 302 22.46 15.27 8.26
N LYS A 303 22.89 16.18 7.39
CA LYS A 303 22.31 17.51 7.26
C LYS A 303 20.87 17.41 6.77
N ALA A 304 19.98 18.17 7.42
CA ALA A 304 18.63 18.38 6.91
C ALA A 304 18.71 19.16 5.59
N ILE A 305 17.95 18.71 4.59
CA ILE A 305 17.90 19.30 3.25
C ILE A 305 16.50 19.82 2.92
N PRO A 306 16.39 20.83 2.04
CA PRO A 306 15.10 21.30 1.57
C PRO A 306 14.34 20.21 0.79
N ILE A 307 13.02 20.35 0.74
CA ILE A 307 12.17 19.53 -0.12
C ILE A 307 11.99 20.16 -1.50
N ALA A 308 11.57 19.36 -2.48
CA ALA A 308 11.01 19.84 -3.74
C ALA A 308 9.59 19.31 -3.92
N LEU A 309 8.65 20.19 -4.28
CA LEU A 309 7.29 19.80 -4.65
C LEU A 309 7.27 19.19 -6.06
N ALA A 310 6.19 18.50 -6.44
CA ALA A 310 6.12 17.78 -7.71
C ALA A 310 6.39 18.66 -8.95
N ASP A 311 6.00 19.94 -8.92
CA ASP A 311 6.24 20.91 -9.99
C ASP A 311 7.70 21.35 -10.12
N GLN A 312 8.51 21.13 -9.08
CA GLN A 312 9.95 21.42 -9.06
C GLN A 312 10.80 20.21 -9.49
N VAL A 313 10.22 19.00 -9.53
CA VAL A 313 10.92 17.78 -9.93
C VAL A 313 11.04 17.71 -11.45
N LYS A 314 12.24 17.39 -11.93
CA LYS A 314 12.54 17.32 -13.36
C LYS A 314 12.99 15.92 -13.76
N GLU A 315 12.74 15.55 -15.01
CA GLU A 315 13.42 14.40 -15.61
C GLU A 315 14.93 14.65 -15.68
N GLY A 316 15.74 13.65 -15.35
CA GLY A 316 17.18 13.82 -15.29
C GLY A 316 17.87 13.05 -14.17
N PRO A 317 19.15 13.34 -13.90
CA PRO A 317 19.92 12.68 -12.85
C PRO A 317 19.32 12.96 -11.47
N ALA A 318 19.38 11.95 -10.62
CA ALA A 318 19.01 12.01 -9.21
C ALA A 318 19.76 10.91 -8.45
N GLN A 319 19.60 10.85 -7.14
CA GLN A 319 20.20 9.81 -6.30
C GLN A 319 19.15 9.21 -5.38
N ILE A 320 19.34 7.94 -5.02
CA ILE A 320 18.62 7.31 -3.91
C ILE A 320 19.57 7.03 -2.75
N LEU A 321 19.06 7.10 -1.53
CA LEU A 321 19.77 6.62 -0.34
C LEU A 321 19.24 5.25 0.09
N THR A 322 20.11 4.27 0.25
CA THR A 322 19.72 2.93 0.73
C THR A 322 20.88 2.21 1.39
N VAL A 323 20.57 1.11 2.08
CA VAL A 323 21.56 0.20 2.68
C VAL A 323 21.60 -1.10 1.87
N LEU A 324 22.80 -1.52 1.47
CA LEU A 324 23.05 -2.83 0.84
C LEU A 324 23.77 -3.81 1.78
N ASP A 325 24.50 -3.31 2.78
CA ASP A 325 25.28 -4.12 3.71
C ASP A 325 25.34 -3.45 5.09
N GLY A 326 25.10 -4.26 6.12
CA GLY A 326 25.05 -3.83 7.52
C GLY A 326 24.02 -2.74 7.76
N ASN A 327 24.51 -1.58 8.20
CA ASN A 327 23.70 -0.39 8.52
C ASN A 327 24.19 0.86 7.76
N LYS A 328 25.03 0.69 6.74
CA LYS A 328 25.68 1.79 6.05
C LYS A 328 24.76 2.35 4.95
N VAL A 329 24.21 3.54 5.19
CA VAL A 329 23.47 4.27 4.16
C VAL A 329 24.45 4.80 3.10
N GLN A 330 24.14 4.55 1.85
CA GLN A 330 24.94 4.97 0.70
C GLN A 330 24.05 5.63 -0.35
N ALA A 331 24.63 6.58 -1.09
CA ALA A 331 24.01 7.19 -2.25
C ALA A 331 24.31 6.37 -3.52
N PHE A 332 23.27 6.16 -4.32
CA PHE A 332 23.34 5.48 -5.62
C PHE A 332 22.65 6.32 -6.68
N ASP A 333 23.30 6.44 -7.83
CA ASP A 333 22.79 7.21 -8.95
C ASP A 333 21.58 6.54 -9.62
N ILE A 334 20.59 7.37 -9.91
CA ILE A 334 19.40 7.01 -10.67
C ILE A 334 19.11 8.09 -11.73
N ARG A 335 18.16 7.79 -12.61
CA ARG A 335 17.53 8.79 -13.48
C ARG A 335 16.03 8.82 -13.23
N ILE A 336 15.47 10.01 -13.05
CA ILE A 336 14.03 10.24 -13.12
C ILE A 336 13.68 10.26 -14.61
N LEU A 337 12.95 9.24 -15.06
CA LEU A 337 12.50 9.08 -16.43
C LEU A 337 11.22 9.85 -16.72
N ASN A 338 10.37 10.02 -15.71
CA ASN A 338 9.13 10.78 -15.81
C ASN A 338 8.76 11.29 -14.41
N SER A 339 8.23 12.51 -14.36
CA SER A 339 7.64 13.12 -13.17
C SER A 339 6.27 13.66 -13.57
N VAL A 340 5.21 13.10 -13.00
CA VAL A 340 3.84 13.52 -13.32
C VAL A 340 3.40 14.55 -12.29
N PRO A 341 3.18 15.82 -12.67
CA PRO A 341 2.59 16.79 -11.76
C PRO A 341 1.20 16.32 -11.33
N GLN A 342 1.01 16.16 -10.02
CA GLN A 342 -0.20 15.57 -9.46
C GLN A 342 -1.03 16.63 -8.74
N LYS A 343 -2.29 16.80 -9.16
CA LYS A 343 -3.28 17.61 -8.43
C LYS A 343 -3.86 16.88 -7.22
N TYR A 344 -3.76 15.56 -7.19
CA TYR A 344 -4.29 14.70 -6.14
C TYR A 344 -3.26 13.65 -5.74
N PRO A 345 -3.25 13.21 -4.47
CA PRO A 345 -2.33 12.20 -3.98
C PRO A 345 -2.35 10.91 -4.81
N ALA A 346 -1.20 10.46 -5.30
CA ALA A 346 -1.08 9.21 -6.03
C ALA A 346 0.29 8.53 -5.81
N THR A 347 0.29 7.21 -5.76
CA THR A 347 1.46 6.38 -5.38
C THR A 347 2.48 6.20 -6.49
N LYS A 348 2.15 6.65 -7.71
CA LYS A 348 2.98 6.56 -8.93
C LYS A 348 3.19 7.95 -9.53
N GLY A 349 3.89 8.82 -8.79
CA GLY A 349 4.24 10.17 -9.25
C GLY A 349 5.51 10.23 -10.08
N LEU A 350 6.44 9.34 -9.79
CA LEU A 350 7.73 9.27 -10.45
C LEU A 350 7.90 7.92 -11.15
N VAL A 351 8.56 7.93 -12.31
CA VAL A 351 9.19 6.75 -12.89
C VAL A 351 10.68 6.94 -12.82
N ILE A 352 11.38 5.99 -12.21
CA ILE A 352 12.83 6.05 -12.00
C ILE A 352 13.52 4.84 -12.63
N LYS A 353 14.80 5.00 -12.94
CA LYS A 353 15.68 3.93 -13.38
C LYS A 353 17.00 3.99 -12.63
N ILE A 354 17.44 2.85 -12.11
CA ILE A 354 18.76 2.70 -11.51
C ILE A 354 19.82 2.79 -12.60
N THR A 355 20.80 3.68 -12.39
CA THR A 355 21.94 3.85 -13.30
C THR A 355 23.28 3.52 -12.62
N ASP A 356 23.30 3.43 -11.29
CA ASP A 356 24.51 3.10 -10.54
C ASP A 356 24.99 1.66 -10.79
N PRO A 357 26.20 1.46 -11.34
CA PRO A 357 26.70 0.13 -11.65
C PRO A 357 26.96 -0.71 -10.39
N ARG A 358 27.25 -0.08 -9.24
CA ARG A 358 27.49 -0.79 -7.97
C ARG A 358 26.19 -1.39 -7.46
N LEU A 359 25.10 -0.63 -7.50
CA LEU A 359 23.77 -1.11 -7.09
C LEU A 359 23.29 -2.21 -8.03
N LEU A 360 23.34 -1.98 -9.35
CA LEU A 360 22.93 -2.97 -10.36
C LEU A 360 23.69 -4.29 -10.24
N LYS A 361 25.00 -4.22 -10.01
CA LYS A 361 25.83 -5.42 -9.82
C LYS A 361 25.37 -6.24 -8.61
N ALA A 362 25.14 -5.57 -7.48
CA ALA A 362 24.78 -6.21 -6.22
C ALA A 362 23.32 -6.72 -6.19
N THR A 363 22.39 -6.01 -6.81
CA THR A 363 20.95 -6.19 -6.55
C THR A 363 20.15 -6.57 -7.79
N GLY A 364 20.68 -6.33 -8.99
CA GLY A 364 19.93 -6.46 -10.25
C GLY A 364 18.94 -5.32 -10.51
N GLY A 365 18.83 -4.35 -9.60
CA GLY A 365 17.89 -3.22 -9.71
C GLY A 365 17.20 -2.91 -8.38
N ILE A 366 15.95 -2.48 -8.45
CA ILE A 366 15.12 -2.23 -7.27
C ILE A 366 14.65 -3.58 -6.70
N ILE A 367 14.87 -3.78 -5.41
CA ILE A 367 14.51 -5.02 -4.69
C ILE A 367 13.58 -4.72 -3.52
N GLN A 368 12.93 -5.76 -3.00
CA GLN A 368 12.12 -5.65 -1.79
C GLN A 368 12.97 -5.16 -0.61
N GLY A 369 12.38 -4.29 0.22
CA GLY A 369 13.08 -3.59 1.30
C GLY A 369 13.80 -2.30 0.88
N MET A 370 13.89 -1.96 -0.41
CA MET A 370 14.29 -0.60 -0.87
C MET A 370 13.14 0.40 -0.85
N SER A 371 11.91 -0.09 -0.78
CA SER A 371 10.71 0.72 -0.59
C SER A 371 10.92 1.70 0.57
N GLY A 372 10.77 2.99 0.28
CA GLY A 372 11.03 4.10 1.19
C GLY A 372 12.39 4.77 1.01
N SER A 373 13.27 4.27 0.13
CA SER A 373 14.55 4.91 -0.17
C SER A 373 14.34 6.35 -0.63
N PRO A 374 14.90 7.36 0.08
CA PRO A 374 14.71 8.76 -0.26
C PRO A 374 15.34 9.06 -1.62
N ILE A 375 14.60 9.76 -2.48
CA ILE A 375 15.04 10.25 -3.78
C ILE A 375 15.47 11.71 -3.62
N ILE A 376 16.68 12.03 -4.04
CA ILE A 376 17.29 13.35 -3.94
C ILE A 376 17.66 13.85 -5.33
N GLN A 377 17.20 15.04 -5.68
CA GLN A 377 17.55 15.74 -6.93
C GLN A 377 17.92 17.18 -6.60
N ASP A 378 19.03 17.67 -7.17
CA ASP A 378 19.51 19.05 -6.96
C ASP A 378 19.65 19.45 -5.47
N GLY A 379 20.10 18.49 -4.64
CA GLY A 379 20.25 18.69 -3.19
C GLY A 379 18.93 18.79 -2.42
N LYS A 380 17.80 18.47 -3.05
CA LYS A 380 16.46 18.49 -2.44
C LYS A 380 15.89 17.09 -2.32
N LEU A 381 15.17 16.82 -1.23
CA LEU A 381 14.37 15.60 -1.08
C LEU A 381 13.11 15.73 -1.94
N VAL A 382 12.94 14.85 -2.93
CA VAL A 382 11.85 14.96 -3.91
C VAL A 382 10.81 13.86 -3.80
N GLY A 383 11.17 12.74 -3.17
CA GLY A 383 10.26 11.60 -3.05
C GLY A 383 10.89 10.37 -2.40
N ALA A 384 10.22 9.25 -2.59
CA ALA A 384 10.69 7.93 -2.14
C ALA A 384 10.44 6.87 -3.22
N VAL A 385 11.32 5.87 -3.30
CA VAL A 385 11.12 4.66 -4.10
C VAL A 385 9.95 3.86 -3.52
N THR A 386 9.06 3.32 -4.35
CA THR A 386 7.91 2.51 -3.88
C THR A 386 7.95 1.08 -4.42
N HIS A 387 7.63 0.89 -5.71
CA HIS A 387 7.48 -0.44 -6.31
C HIS A 387 8.41 -0.61 -7.52
N VAL A 388 8.92 -1.82 -7.70
CA VAL A 388 9.70 -2.22 -8.89
C VAL A 388 8.80 -2.62 -10.06
N PHE A 389 9.27 -2.47 -11.30
CA PHE A 389 8.60 -3.06 -12.45
C PHE A 389 8.97 -4.54 -12.55
N VAL A 390 7.98 -5.43 -12.60
CA VAL A 390 8.22 -6.89 -12.66
C VAL A 390 8.99 -7.30 -13.92
N SER A 391 8.77 -6.60 -15.03
CA SER A 391 9.43 -6.85 -16.33
C SER A 391 10.79 -6.16 -16.48
N ASP A 392 11.11 -5.17 -15.65
CA ASP A 392 12.40 -4.47 -15.68
C ASP A 392 12.80 -4.10 -14.24
N PRO A 393 13.57 -4.95 -13.54
CA PRO A 393 13.95 -4.67 -12.16
C PRO A 393 14.80 -3.41 -12.03
N THR A 394 15.41 -2.91 -13.11
CA THR A 394 16.19 -1.67 -13.08
C THR A 394 15.31 -0.42 -12.99
N SER A 395 14.01 -0.55 -13.24
CA SER A 395 13.05 0.56 -13.26
C SER A 395 11.94 0.36 -12.23
N GLY A 396 11.35 1.47 -11.79
CA GLY A 396 10.29 1.43 -10.79
C GLY A 396 9.55 2.74 -10.63
N TYR A 397 8.63 2.75 -9.66
CA TYR A 397 7.86 3.90 -9.28
C TYR A 397 8.43 4.59 -8.06
N GLY A 398 8.16 5.89 -7.97
CA GLY A 398 8.33 6.68 -6.76
C GLY A 398 7.09 7.51 -6.44
N VAL A 399 6.97 7.88 -5.17
CA VAL A 399 5.97 8.82 -4.66
C VAL A 399 6.64 10.16 -4.39
N HIS A 400 5.95 11.26 -4.69
CA HIS A 400 6.43 12.59 -4.34
C HIS A 400 6.45 12.80 -2.83
N ILE A 401 7.44 13.55 -2.35
CA ILE A 401 7.61 13.83 -0.92
C ILE A 401 6.38 14.55 -0.36
N GLU A 402 5.74 15.43 -1.13
CA GLU A 402 4.60 16.24 -0.68
C GLU A 402 3.44 15.41 -0.11
N TRP A 403 3.17 14.25 -0.71
CA TRP A 403 2.10 13.35 -0.25
C TRP A 403 2.47 12.67 1.06
N MET A 404 3.74 12.31 1.20
CA MET A 404 4.22 11.73 2.44
C MET A 404 4.19 12.75 3.58
N LEU A 405 4.45 14.03 3.29
CA LEU A 405 4.41 15.09 4.30
C LEU A 405 2.97 15.38 4.77
N GLN A 406 1.98 15.28 3.89
CA GLN A 406 0.56 15.41 4.28
C GLN A 406 0.18 14.34 5.30
N GLU A 407 0.56 13.10 5.05
CA GLU A 407 0.26 11.99 5.96
C GLU A 407 1.04 12.08 7.28
N ALA A 408 2.29 12.55 7.23
CA ALA A 408 3.12 12.81 8.41
C ALA A 408 2.62 13.98 9.27
N GLY A 409 1.63 14.76 8.79
CA GLY A 409 1.19 15.98 9.46
C GLY A 409 2.20 17.13 9.37
N LEU A 410 3.14 17.05 8.42
CA LEU A 410 4.17 18.06 8.16
C LEU A 410 3.82 18.98 6.99
N ALA A 411 2.85 18.60 6.15
CA ALA A 411 2.34 19.46 5.09
C ALA A 411 1.04 20.15 5.49
N VAL A 412 0.81 21.32 4.87
CA VAL A 412 -0.48 21.99 4.97
C VAL A 412 -0.95 22.55 3.62
N SER A 413 -2.14 22.10 3.24
CA SER A 413 -2.94 22.22 2.02
C SER A 413 -2.51 23.18 0.89
N GLN A 414 -2.59 22.63 -0.32
CA GLN A 414 -2.69 23.32 -1.61
C GLN A 414 -3.88 24.29 -1.62
N LYS A 415 -3.63 25.59 -1.60
CA LYS A 415 -4.61 26.60 -2.00
C LYS A 415 -3.92 27.72 -2.76
N ASN A 416 -3.24 27.39 -3.86
CA ASN A 416 -2.74 28.42 -4.78
C ASN A 416 -2.68 28.03 -6.28
N GLN A 417 -3.02 26.82 -6.71
CA GLN A 417 -3.06 26.52 -8.15
C GLN A 417 -4.36 26.94 -8.86
N LEU A 418 -5.42 27.34 -8.13
CA LEU A 418 -6.68 27.81 -8.73
C LEU A 418 -6.77 29.32 -8.95
N ARG A 419 -5.77 30.11 -8.50
CA ARG A 419 -5.80 31.58 -8.67
C ARG A 419 -4.99 32.11 -9.86
N GLN A 420 -4.17 31.28 -10.51
CA GLN A 420 -3.44 31.68 -11.74
C GLN A 420 -4.10 31.18 -13.04
N ALA A 421 -5.22 30.45 -12.95
CA ALA A 421 -6.02 30.04 -14.11
C ALA A 421 -7.33 30.85 -14.26
N ALA A 422 -7.49 31.91 -13.47
CA ALA A 422 -8.65 32.81 -13.48
C ALA A 422 -8.22 34.30 -13.48
N GLY A 423 -7.01 34.58 -13.97
CA GLY A 423 -6.51 35.93 -14.20
C GLY A 423 -6.23 36.12 -15.68
#